data_AF-A0A3D5A0P4-F1
#
_entry.id   AF-A0A3D5A0P4-F1
#
_cell.length_a   1.000
_cell.length_b   1.000
_cell.length_c   1.000
_cell.angle_alpha   90.00
_cell.angle_beta   90.00
_cell.angle_gamma   90.00
#
_symmetry.space_group_name_H-M   'P 1'
#
loop_
_entity.id
_entity.type
_entity.pdbx_description
1 polymer ?
#
loop_
_entity_poly.entity_id
_entity_poly.type
_entity_poly.pdbx_seq_one_letter_code
_entity_poly.pdbx_strand_id
1 'polypeptide(L)'
;MLIGNIYGVFVAFTSNPWHSTRSDKIGFHIEATRLLLEQGEWLRRQGGPALLIAAEDVGAVGYIFDARIIDLHGLTSPAVAGRDRAEVTDMVLAARPDYIQAYSHPLINSPTFSELYEPVPDVPWHLYRLRHK
;
A
#
# COMPACT_ATOMS: atom_id res chain seq x y z
N MET A 1 -8.75 -25.92 17.37
CA MET A 1 -7.99 -26.99 18.06
C MET A 1 -7.24 -27.77 16.98
N LEU A 2 -5.91 -27.88 17.07
CA LEU A 2 -5.11 -28.66 16.13
C LEU A 2 -5.04 -30.09 16.67
N ILE A 3 -5.48 -31.09 15.91
CA ILE A 3 -5.31 -32.50 16.26
C ILE A 3 -4.49 -33.13 15.14
N GLY A 4 -3.27 -33.54 15.45
CA GLY A 4 -2.42 -34.29 14.52
C GLY A 4 -2.77 -35.77 14.56
N ASN A 5 -2.76 -36.44 13.41
CA ASN A 5 -2.72 -37.91 13.37
C ASN A 5 -1.27 -38.40 13.12
N ILE A 6 -1.04 -39.69 13.36
CA ILE A 6 0.25 -40.39 13.26
C ILE A 6 0.92 -40.36 11.87
N TYR A 7 0.28 -39.79 10.85
CA TYR A 7 0.81 -39.64 9.49
C TYR A 7 1.21 -38.19 9.12
N GLY A 8 1.26 -37.28 10.10
CA GLY A 8 1.78 -35.92 9.87
C GLY A 8 0.87 -34.99 9.07
N VAL A 9 -0.40 -35.38 8.86
CA VAL A 9 -1.42 -34.51 8.25
C VAL A 9 -2.09 -33.68 9.34
N PHE A 10 -1.94 -32.37 9.26
CA PHE A 10 -2.65 -31.42 10.10
C PHE A 10 -3.94 -30.99 9.40
N VAL A 11 -5.09 -31.32 9.99
CA VAL A 11 -6.39 -30.81 9.54
C VAL A 11 -6.82 -29.70 10.49
N ALA A 12 -6.93 -28.47 9.98
CA ALA A 12 -7.49 -27.36 10.71
C ALA A 12 -9.03 -27.48 10.70
N PHE A 13 -9.61 -27.92 11.82
CA PHE A 13 -11.05 -27.80 12.04
C PHE A 13 -11.35 -26.40 12.57
N THR A 14 -11.90 -25.53 11.73
CA THR A 14 -12.51 -24.28 12.18
C THR A 14 -13.96 -24.57 12.55
N SER A 15 -14.28 -24.63 13.84
CA SER A 15 -15.65 -24.84 14.32
C SER A 15 -16.56 -23.61 14.16
N ASN A 16 -16.02 -22.50 13.64
CA ASN A 16 -16.78 -21.31 13.34
C ASN A 16 -16.82 -21.14 11.82
N PRO A 17 -18.00 -21.15 11.17
CA PRO A 17 -18.12 -20.56 9.85
C PRO A 17 -17.64 -19.11 9.96
N TRP A 18 -16.71 -18.73 9.10
CA TRP A 18 -16.21 -17.36 9.00
C TRP A 18 -17.36 -16.47 8.50
N HIS A 19 -18.22 -16.02 9.42
CA HIS A 19 -19.24 -15.02 9.11
C HIS A 19 -18.56 -13.66 9.16
N SER A 20 -18.14 -13.15 8.00
CA SER A 20 -17.90 -11.72 7.86
C SER A 20 -19.22 -11.00 8.16
N THR A 21 -19.33 -10.38 9.33
CA THR A 21 -20.56 -9.74 9.82
C THR A 21 -20.92 -8.43 9.10
N ARG A 22 -20.29 -8.16 7.95
CA ARG A 22 -20.46 -6.92 7.18
C ARG A 22 -20.36 -7.19 5.68
N SER A 23 -21.41 -7.77 5.12
CA SER A 23 -21.57 -7.98 3.67
C SER A 23 -21.52 -6.66 2.88
N ASP A 24 -21.90 -5.55 3.49
CA ASP A 24 -21.82 -4.19 2.94
C ASP A 24 -20.37 -3.70 2.77
N LYS A 25 -19.47 -4.06 3.67
CA LYS A 25 -18.05 -3.68 3.59
C LYS A 25 -17.24 -4.52 2.61
N ILE A 26 -17.70 -5.74 2.31
CA ILE A 26 -17.05 -6.61 1.31
C ILE A 26 -17.04 -5.93 -0.07
N GLY A 27 -18.15 -5.30 -0.46
CA GLY A 27 -18.21 -4.57 -1.74
C GLY A 27 -17.17 -3.46 -1.84
N PHE A 28 -16.99 -2.69 -0.77
CA PHE A 28 -15.94 -1.67 -0.68
C PHE A 28 -14.54 -2.28 -0.81
N HIS A 29 -14.24 -3.36 -0.09
CA HIS A 29 -12.92 -3.98 -0.14
C HIS A 29 -12.60 -4.60 -1.51
N ILE A 30 -13.59 -5.19 -2.19
CA ILE A 30 -13.43 -5.71 -3.56
C ILE A 30 -13.08 -4.56 -4.51
N GLU A 31 -13.83 -3.47 -4.47
CA GLU A 31 -13.61 -2.34 -5.35
C GLU A 31 -12.28 -1.62 -5.05
N ALA A 32 -11.94 -1.49 -3.78
CA ALA A 32 -10.64 -0.96 -3.35
C ALA A 32 -9.48 -1.78 -3.88
N THR A 33 -9.57 -3.10 -3.74
CA THR A 33 -8.55 -4.02 -4.26
C THR A 33 -8.44 -3.90 -5.78
N ARG A 34 -9.56 -3.84 -6.51
CA ARG A 34 -9.55 -3.65 -7.97
C ARG A 34 -8.81 -2.38 -8.38
N LEU A 35 -9.13 -1.25 -7.74
CA LEU A 35 -8.52 0.05 -8.05
C LEU A 35 -7.02 0.08 -7.73
N LEU A 36 -6.60 -0.55 -6.64
CA LEU A 36 -5.18 -0.66 -6.29
C LEU A 36 -4.40 -1.59 -7.25
N LEU A 37 -5.02 -2.68 -7.72
CA LEU A 37 -4.41 -3.54 -8.75
C LEU A 37 -4.26 -2.80 -10.08
N GLU A 38 -5.26 -2.00 -10.48
CA GLU A 38 -5.19 -1.15 -11.68
C GLU A 38 -4.08 -0.10 -11.58
N GLN A 39 -3.90 0.48 -10.38
CA GLN A 39 -2.80 1.37 -10.08
C GLN A 39 -1.44 0.65 -10.18
N GLY A 40 -1.31 -0.57 -9.66
CA GLY A 40 -0.12 -1.40 -9.81
C GLY A 40 0.22 -1.69 -11.28
N GLU A 41 -0.77 -2.06 -12.10
CA GLU A 41 -0.60 -2.23 -13.54
C GLU A 41 -0.17 -0.94 -14.25
N TRP A 42 -0.72 0.20 -13.83
CA TRP A 42 -0.33 1.50 -14.38
C TRP A 42 1.13 1.82 -14.05
N LEU A 43 1.55 1.66 -12.80
CA LEU A 43 2.92 1.89 -12.36
C LEU A 43 3.92 0.99 -13.09
N ARG A 44 3.56 -0.28 -13.34
CA ARG A 44 4.36 -1.22 -14.13
C ARG A 44 4.68 -0.68 -15.52
N ARG A 45 3.76 0.06 -16.14
CA ARG A 45 3.96 0.70 -17.46
C ARG A 45 4.81 1.97 -17.42
N GLN A 46 4.97 2.62 -16.26
CA GLN A 46 5.75 3.87 -16.15
C GLN A 46 7.26 3.66 -15.99
N GLY A 47 7.69 2.50 -15.47
CA GLY A 47 9.12 2.28 -15.20
C GLY A 47 9.46 1.02 -14.40
N GLY A 48 8.47 0.28 -13.92
CA GLY A 48 8.72 -1.02 -13.28
C GLY A 48 9.66 -0.91 -12.06
N PRO A 49 10.66 -1.81 -11.94
CA PRO A 49 11.53 -1.91 -10.76
C PRO A 49 12.48 -0.72 -10.56
N ALA A 50 12.64 0.15 -11.55
CA ALA A 50 13.46 1.35 -11.40
C ALA A 50 12.81 2.39 -10.47
N LEU A 51 11.48 2.37 -10.40
CA LEU A 51 10.71 3.35 -9.64
C LEU A 51 10.82 3.09 -8.13
N LEU A 52 10.79 4.19 -7.39
CA LEU A 52 10.59 4.22 -5.94
C LEU A 52 9.19 4.76 -5.66
N ILE A 53 8.37 4.01 -4.93
CA ILE A 53 7.03 4.44 -4.52
C ILE A 53 6.91 4.43 -3.01
N ALA A 54 6.29 5.45 -2.42
CA ALA A 54 5.81 5.38 -1.04
C ALA A 54 4.31 5.04 -1.05
N ALA A 55 3.87 4.06 -0.26
CA ALA A 55 2.49 3.57 -0.30
C ALA A 55 1.93 3.31 1.11
N GLU A 56 0.65 3.65 1.31
CA GLU A 56 -0.13 3.21 2.47
C GLU A 56 -0.62 1.77 2.29
N ASP A 57 -0.98 1.36 1.07
CA ASP A 57 -1.41 -0.01 0.76
C ASP A 57 -0.35 -0.75 -0.08
N VAL A 58 0.66 -1.29 0.62
CA VAL A 58 1.75 -2.02 -0.02
C VAL A 58 1.33 -3.37 -0.60
N GLY A 59 0.27 -3.98 -0.06
CA GLY A 59 -0.17 -5.32 -0.43
C GLY A 59 -0.70 -5.35 -1.86
N ALA A 60 -1.58 -4.41 -2.20
CA ALA A 60 -2.18 -4.38 -3.53
C ALA A 60 -1.27 -3.73 -4.58
N VAL A 61 -0.52 -2.67 -4.22
CA VAL A 61 0.44 -2.04 -5.13
C VAL A 61 1.58 -3.00 -5.46
N GLY A 62 2.20 -3.61 -4.44
CA GLY A 62 3.36 -4.50 -4.61
C GLY A 62 3.05 -5.86 -5.23
N TYR A 63 1.77 -6.28 -5.27
CA TYR A 63 1.40 -7.58 -5.85
C TYR A 63 1.63 -7.66 -7.36
N ILE A 64 1.36 -6.56 -8.08
CA ILE A 64 1.49 -6.49 -9.55
C ILE A 64 2.80 -5.83 -9.98
N PHE A 65 3.39 -5.04 -9.09
CA PHE A 65 4.44 -4.09 -9.42
C PHE A 65 5.71 -4.33 -8.61
N ASP A 66 6.82 -4.60 -9.30
CA ASP A 66 8.11 -4.99 -8.72
C ASP A 66 9.00 -3.79 -8.32
N ALA A 67 8.39 -2.68 -7.89
CA ALA A 67 9.15 -1.49 -7.49
C ALA A 67 9.72 -1.58 -6.08
N ARG A 68 10.65 -0.65 -5.82
CA ARG A 68 11.09 -0.37 -4.46
C ARG A 68 9.98 0.38 -3.74
N ILE A 69 9.49 -0.17 -2.64
CA ILE A 69 8.37 0.39 -1.87
C ILE A 69 8.87 0.92 -0.52
N ILE A 70 8.49 2.15 -0.19
CA ILE A 70 8.51 2.68 1.17
C ILE A 70 7.11 2.48 1.74
N ASP A 71 6.99 1.58 2.70
CA ASP A 71 5.72 1.33 3.38
C ASP A 71 5.46 2.40 4.43
N LEU A 72 4.44 3.23 4.21
CA LEU A 72 4.10 4.35 5.08
C LEU A 72 3.58 3.92 6.47
N HIS A 73 3.22 2.65 6.64
CA HIS A 73 2.77 2.08 7.92
C HIS A 73 3.79 1.13 8.54
N GLY A 74 4.88 0.83 7.84
CA GLY A 74 5.99 0.03 8.36
C GLY A 74 5.69 -1.45 8.52
N LEU A 75 4.69 -2.00 7.82
CA LEU A 75 4.39 -3.43 7.81
C LEU A 75 5.53 -4.23 7.15
N THR A 76 6.14 -3.68 6.10
CA THR A 76 7.22 -4.30 5.32
C THR A 76 8.51 -3.49 5.33
N SER A 77 8.50 -2.26 5.87
CA SER A 77 9.67 -1.38 6.00
C SER A 77 10.06 -1.20 7.48
N PRO A 78 11.04 -1.97 8.01
CA PRO A 78 11.47 -1.87 9.41
C PRO A 78 11.95 -0.46 9.80
N ALA A 79 12.49 0.29 8.84
CA ALA A 79 12.89 1.67 9.05
C ALA A 79 11.73 2.61 9.37
N VAL A 80 10.48 2.24 9.07
CA VAL A 80 9.26 3.01 9.35
C VAL A 80 8.53 2.48 10.59
N ALA A 81 8.66 1.19 10.89
CA ALA A 81 7.97 0.54 12.00
C ALA A 81 8.23 1.23 13.34
N GLY A 82 7.15 1.61 14.04
CA GLY A 82 7.21 2.23 15.36
C GLY A 82 7.63 3.71 15.39
N ARG A 83 7.85 4.35 14.24
CA ARG A 83 8.14 5.79 14.16
C ARG A 83 6.87 6.64 14.25
N ASP A 84 7.07 7.89 14.67
CA ASP A 84 6.03 8.91 14.58
C ASP A 84 5.74 9.28 13.11
N ARG A 85 4.48 9.64 12.82
CA ARG A 85 4.05 9.96 11.44
C ARG A 85 4.75 11.19 10.87
N ALA A 86 5.17 12.15 11.70
CA ALA A 86 5.93 13.31 11.25
C ALA A 86 7.34 12.88 10.80
N GLU A 87 8.02 12.02 11.57
CA GLU A 87 9.32 11.47 11.17
C GLU A 87 9.22 10.71 9.84
N VAL A 88 8.18 9.89 9.68
CA VAL A 88 7.94 9.15 8.44
C VAL A 88 7.70 10.10 7.27
N THR A 89 6.96 11.20 7.50
CA THR A 89 6.75 12.24 6.48
C THR A 89 8.06 12.85 6.03
N ASP A 90 8.93 13.25 6.96
CA ASP A 90 10.22 13.85 6.65
C ASP A 90 11.13 12.87 5.90
N MET A 91 11.17 11.61 6.33
CA MET A 91 11.91 10.53 5.66
C MET A 91 11.44 10.32 4.21
N VAL A 92 10.13 10.25 3.98
CA VAL A 92 9.54 10.03 2.66
C VAL A 92 9.83 11.21 1.73
N LEU A 93 9.64 12.45 2.21
CA LEU A 93 9.89 13.64 1.41
C LEU A 93 11.37 13.81 1.07
N ALA A 94 12.27 13.44 1.99
CA ALA A 94 13.71 13.42 1.75
C ALA A 94 14.12 12.35 0.72
N ALA A 95 13.48 11.17 0.75
CA ALA A 95 13.74 10.09 -0.19
C ALA A 95 13.30 10.39 -1.63
N ARG A 96 12.38 11.35 -1.82
CA ARG A 96 11.82 11.76 -3.12
C ARG A 96 11.40 10.58 -4.01
N PRO A 97 10.46 9.73 -3.55
CA PRO A 97 9.90 8.69 -4.40
C PRO A 97 9.32 9.29 -5.69
N ASP A 98 9.38 8.53 -6.79
CA ASP A 98 8.79 8.93 -8.07
C ASP A 98 7.26 9.09 -7.95
N TYR A 99 6.66 8.23 -7.12
CA TYR A 99 5.23 8.21 -6.85
C TYR A 99 4.92 8.09 -5.36
N ILE A 100 3.79 8.65 -4.95
CA ILE A 100 3.21 8.47 -3.62
C ILE A 100 1.76 8.02 -3.76
N GLN A 101 1.43 6.90 -3.14
CA GLN A 101 0.06 6.41 -2.94
C GLN A 101 -0.31 6.69 -1.48
N ALA A 102 -1.17 7.68 -1.24
CA ALA A 102 -1.56 8.07 0.11
C ALA A 102 -2.91 8.76 0.11
N TYR A 103 -3.82 8.32 0.98
CA TYR A 103 -5.16 8.87 1.13
C TYR A 103 -5.45 9.36 2.55
N SER A 104 -4.78 8.80 3.57
CA SER A 104 -4.98 9.17 4.97
C SER A 104 -3.73 9.66 5.70
N HIS A 105 -2.55 9.48 5.08
CA HIS A 105 -1.29 9.84 5.71
C HIS A 105 -1.17 11.36 5.81
N PRO A 106 -0.74 11.93 6.96
CA PRO A 106 -0.59 13.37 7.13
C PRO A 106 0.38 14.03 6.13
N LEU A 107 1.22 13.24 5.46
CA LEU A 107 2.13 13.73 4.41
C LEU A 107 1.38 14.52 3.34
N ILE A 108 0.15 14.13 2.98
CA ILE A 108 -0.59 14.79 1.88
C ILE A 108 -1.01 16.21 2.24
N ASN A 109 -1.00 16.55 3.53
CA ASN A 109 -1.33 17.88 4.05
C ASN A 109 -0.08 18.73 4.31
N SER A 110 1.13 18.19 4.09
CA SER A 110 2.37 18.94 4.26
C SER A 110 2.52 20.01 3.16
N PRO A 111 2.94 21.25 3.49
CA PRO A 111 3.27 22.26 2.49
C PRO A 111 4.32 21.76 1.48
N THR A 112 5.38 21.12 1.98
CA THR A 112 6.46 20.58 1.16
C THR A 112 5.96 19.49 0.20
N PHE A 113 4.97 18.69 0.61
CA PHE A 113 4.36 17.71 -0.29
C PHE A 113 3.67 18.39 -1.47
N SER A 114 2.85 19.41 -1.20
CA SER A 114 2.10 20.15 -2.24
C SER A 114 3.02 20.86 -3.25
N GLU A 115 4.20 21.30 -2.79
CA GLU A 115 5.23 21.89 -3.64
C GLU A 115 5.95 20.86 -4.53
N LEU A 116 6.16 19.65 -4.02
CA LEU A 116 6.96 18.62 -4.70
C LEU A 116 6.14 17.67 -5.56
N TYR A 117 4.88 17.43 -5.19
CA TYR A 117 4.05 16.40 -5.81
C TYR A 117 2.79 17.00 -6.42
N GLU A 118 2.27 16.31 -7.43
CA GLU A 118 0.98 16.61 -8.03
C GLU A 118 0.16 15.34 -8.22
N PRO A 119 -1.18 15.43 -8.14
CA PRO A 119 -2.03 14.27 -8.38
C PRO A 119 -1.82 13.77 -9.82
N VAL A 120 -1.79 12.46 -9.99
CA VAL A 120 -1.79 11.85 -11.32
C VAL A 120 -3.25 11.80 -11.80
N PRO A 121 -3.62 12.54 -12.87
CA PRO A 121 -4.98 12.50 -13.38
C PRO A 121 -5.30 11.10 -13.92
N ASP A 122 -6.56 10.73 -13.84
CA ASP A 122 -7.12 9.49 -14.41
C ASP A 122 -6.49 8.18 -13.88
N VAL A 123 -5.69 8.26 -12.82
CA VAL A 123 -5.23 7.09 -12.08
C VAL A 123 -6.08 6.92 -10.83
N PRO A 124 -6.67 5.73 -10.62
CA PRO A 124 -7.50 5.50 -9.46
C PRO A 124 -6.72 5.65 -8.15
N TRP A 125 -7.44 6.08 -7.11
CA TRP A 125 -7.05 6.01 -5.70
C TRP A 125 -5.76 6.76 -5.31
N HIS A 126 -5.88 8.09 -5.17
CA HIS A 126 -4.91 8.97 -4.50
C HIS A 126 -3.43 8.71 -4.82
N LEU A 127 -3.10 8.71 -6.12
CA LEU A 127 -1.72 8.66 -6.61
C LEU A 127 -1.21 10.06 -6.92
N TYR A 128 0.04 10.31 -6.51
CA TYR A 128 0.75 11.56 -6.75
C TYR A 128 2.10 11.25 -7.38
N ARG A 129 2.55 12.10 -8.30
CA ARG A 129 3.86 12.00 -8.95
C ARG A 129 4.76 13.15 -8.53
N LEU A 130 6.06 12.88 -8.45
CA LEU A 130 7.06 13.92 -8.26
C LEU A 130 7.02 14.90 -9.44
N ARG A 131 6.99 16.20 -9.17
CA ARG A 131 7.07 17.24 -10.19
C ARG A 131 8.48 17.24 -10.78
N HIS A 132 8.58 17.16 -12.11
CA HIS A 132 9.81 17.48 -12.80
C HIS A 132 9.97 19.01 -12.85
N LYS A 133 11.13 19.51 -12.43
CA LYS A 133 11.50 20.93 -12.58
C LYS A 133 11.72 21.29 -14.05
#